data_AF-A0A2V5V6H2-F1
#
_entry.id   AF-A0A2V5V6H2-F1
#
_cell.length_a   1.000
_cell.length_b   1.000
_cell.length_c   1.000
_cell.angle_alpha   90.00
_cell.angle_beta   90.00
_cell.angle_gamma   90.00
#
_symmetry.space_group_name_H-M   'P 1'
#
loop_
_entity.id
_entity.type
_entity.pdbx_description
1 polymer ?
#
loop_
_entity_poly.entity_id
_entity_poly.type
_entity_poly.pdbx_seq_one_letter_code
_entity_poly.pdbx_strand_id
1 'polypeptide(L)'
;MPNAVDPPLTPDLRDILGNLAGGLFDLATWINAPTKYKPPLPQQEMPWRAPGHKFTPADLGVIPFFEGLLLEASGEDDLLNRWAAVTANPLQFCLLNDVTGWRASRGLANSPQSGIGPSNNVLILDSTGHPISRRKFYEFCWPLLQAVVAARKQTGPVDYAALANDLATDQATEWPNSNTPSSSAFITRFVCDLLYAMLGMRNPVDRPMQYALLAELGEFRRTGNGYEPKDAADRVTQLRKLLTEVKPTPPSPAAAPVHPPVGSPPHDKS
;
A
#
# COMPACT_ATOMS: atom_id res chain seq x y z
N MET A 1 -6.51 -31.46 -8.44
CA MET A 1 -5.23 -31.06 -7.83
C MET A 1 -5.05 -29.59 -8.14
N PRO A 2 -4.89 -28.69 -7.15
CA PRO A 2 -4.60 -27.30 -7.46
C PRO A 2 -3.27 -27.26 -8.23
N ASN A 3 -3.27 -26.63 -9.41
CA ASN A 3 -2.07 -26.43 -10.20
C ASN A 3 -1.01 -25.77 -9.30
N ALA A 4 0.19 -26.34 -9.26
CA ALA A 4 1.33 -25.67 -8.64
C ALA A 4 1.48 -24.33 -9.38
N VAL A 5 1.09 -23.25 -8.72
CA VAL A 5 1.31 -21.91 -9.24
C VAL A 5 2.82 -21.72 -9.19
N ASP A 6 3.45 -21.51 -10.34
CA ASP A 6 4.87 -21.22 -10.39
C ASP A 6 5.20 -20.08 -9.43
N PRO A 7 6.30 -20.18 -8.66
CA PRO A 7 6.66 -19.15 -7.71
C PRO A 7 6.83 -17.81 -8.45
N PRO A 8 6.29 -16.70 -7.91
CA PRO A 8 6.25 -15.42 -8.62
C PRO A 8 7.65 -14.85 -8.87
N LEU A 9 8.65 -15.28 -8.10
CA LEU A 9 10.04 -14.85 -8.22
C LEU A 9 10.99 -16.04 -8.39
N THR A 10 11.98 -15.87 -9.27
CA THR A 10 13.13 -16.78 -9.39
C THR A 10 14.12 -16.55 -8.23
N PRO A 11 14.99 -17.52 -7.89
CA PRO A 11 16.04 -17.32 -6.88
C PRO A 11 16.89 -16.07 -7.13
N ASP A 12 17.39 -15.88 -8.36
CA ASP A 12 18.16 -14.69 -8.74
C ASP A 12 17.41 -13.38 -8.50
N LEU A 13 16.11 -13.34 -8.80
CA LEU A 13 15.31 -12.15 -8.61
C LEU A 13 15.07 -11.87 -7.11
N ARG A 14 14.92 -12.91 -6.29
CA ARG A 14 14.87 -12.76 -4.82
C ARG A 14 16.15 -12.13 -4.29
N ASP A 15 17.30 -12.61 -4.75
CA ASP A 15 18.60 -12.08 -4.33
C ASP A 15 18.77 -10.62 -4.75
N ILE A 16 18.38 -10.27 -5.98
CA ILE A 16 18.39 -8.89 -6.47
C ILE A 16 17.50 -8.00 -5.60
N LEU A 17 16.26 -8.40 -5.35
CA LEU A 17 15.30 -7.62 -4.57
C LEU A 17 15.72 -7.49 -3.11
N GLY A 18 16.30 -8.56 -2.52
CA GLY A 18 16.84 -8.54 -1.16
C GLY A 18 18.01 -7.59 -1.01
N ASN A 19 18.96 -7.62 -1.95
CA ASN A 19 20.09 -6.69 -1.97
C ASN A 19 19.64 -5.25 -2.24
N LEU A 20 18.69 -5.05 -3.16
CA LEU A 20 18.11 -3.73 -3.44
C LEU A 20 17.38 -3.18 -2.21
N ALA A 21 16.62 -4.01 -1.49
CA ALA A 21 16.00 -3.62 -0.22
C ALA A 21 17.07 -3.20 0.80
N GLY A 22 18.18 -3.93 0.90
CA GLY A 22 19.31 -3.56 1.75
C GLY A 22 19.96 -2.22 1.36
N GLY A 23 20.04 -1.92 0.06
CA GLY A 23 20.51 -0.63 -0.45
C GLY A 23 19.54 0.53 -0.20
N LEU A 24 18.22 0.27 -0.26
CA LEU A 24 17.17 1.25 0.02
C LEU A 24 17.04 1.56 1.52
N PHE A 25 17.25 0.56 2.37
CA PHE A 25 17.04 0.65 3.81
C PHE A 25 18.31 0.21 4.56
N ASP A 26 19.20 1.16 4.83
CA ASP A 26 20.35 0.93 5.70
C ASP A 26 19.93 0.93 7.18
N LEU A 27 19.20 -0.12 7.57
CA LEU A 27 18.65 -0.28 8.91
C LEU A 27 19.76 -0.32 9.96
N ALA A 28 20.88 -0.97 9.67
CA ALA A 28 22.01 -1.06 10.58
C ALA A 28 22.62 0.32 10.90
N THR A 29 22.87 1.15 9.89
CA THR A 29 23.35 2.53 10.12
C THR A 29 22.29 3.36 10.86
N TRP A 30 21.02 3.22 10.49
CA TRP A 30 19.92 3.96 11.09
C TRP A 30 19.72 3.65 12.58
N ILE A 31 19.68 2.38 13.01
CA ILE A 31 19.47 2.02 14.42
C ILE A 31 20.66 2.38 15.31
N ASN A 32 21.86 2.49 14.73
CA ASN A 32 23.10 2.80 15.44
C ASN A 32 23.44 4.29 15.42
N ALA A 33 22.64 5.13 14.75
CA ALA A 33 22.88 6.55 14.69
C ALA A 33 22.87 7.18 16.10
N PRO A 34 23.83 8.07 16.46
CA PRO A 34 23.97 8.60 17.82
C PRO A 34 22.74 9.35 18.35
N THR A 35 22.02 10.02 17.45
CA THR A 35 20.84 10.84 17.76
C THR A 35 19.54 10.04 17.76
N LYS A 36 19.59 8.75 17.41
CA LYS A 36 18.42 7.91 17.28
C LYS A 36 17.89 7.50 18.65
N TYR A 37 16.56 7.52 18.78
CA TYR A 37 15.84 6.92 19.91
C TYR A 37 16.30 5.48 20.16
N LYS A 38 16.50 5.13 21.44
CA LYS A 38 16.85 3.77 21.86
C LYS A 38 15.66 3.17 22.61
N PRO A 39 15.14 2.01 22.19
CA PRO A 39 14.06 1.36 22.90
C PRO A 39 14.47 1.04 24.35
N PRO A 40 13.63 1.33 25.36
CA PRO A 40 13.91 1.01 26.76
C PRO A 40 13.61 -0.47 27.06
N LEU A 41 14.06 -1.38 26.19
CA LEU A 41 13.89 -2.83 26.35
C LEU A 41 15.22 -3.46 26.79
N PRO A 42 15.19 -4.59 27.51
CA PRO A 42 16.40 -5.37 27.79
C PRO A 42 17.08 -5.84 26.49
N GLN A 43 18.40 -5.91 26.48
CA GLN A 43 19.20 -6.34 25.32
C GLN A 43 18.76 -7.74 24.80
N GLN A 44 18.37 -8.64 25.72
CA GLN A 44 17.93 -9.99 25.38
C GLN A 44 16.62 -10.01 24.57
N GLU A 45 15.80 -8.96 24.70
CA GLU A 45 14.55 -8.79 23.94
C GLU A 45 14.77 -8.07 22.60
N MET A 46 16.01 -7.64 22.33
CA MET A 46 16.41 -6.92 21.12
C MET A 46 17.51 -7.68 20.35
N PRO A 47 17.24 -8.90 19.84
CA PRO A 47 18.24 -9.66 19.08
C PRO A 47 18.76 -8.92 17.84
N TRP A 48 17.97 -8.00 17.26
CA TRP A 48 18.40 -7.13 16.16
C TRP A 48 19.46 -6.08 16.55
N ARG A 49 19.68 -5.86 17.85
CA ARG A 49 20.77 -5.02 18.39
C ARG A 49 21.92 -5.84 18.98
N ALA A 50 21.91 -7.16 18.83
CA ALA A 50 22.96 -8.00 19.39
C ALA A 50 24.36 -7.60 18.86
N PRO A 51 25.41 -7.62 19.70
CA PRO A 51 26.76 -7.33 19.24
C PRO A 51 27.16 -8.20 18.04
N GLY A 52 27.66 -7.57 16.98
CA GLY A 52 28.05 -8.25 15.74
C GLY A 52 26.91 -8.59 14.78
N HIS A 53 25.65 -8.39 15.16
CA HIS A 53 24.51 -8.55 14.24
C HIS A 53 24.34 -7.29 13.39
N LYS A 54 24.23 -7.48 12.07
CA LYS A 54 23.91 -6.41 11.12
C LYS A 54 22.42 -6.52 10.81
N PHE A 55 21.61 -5.63 11.39
CA PHE A 55 20.18 -5.62 11.14
C PHE A 55 19.88 -5.14 9.71
N THR A 56 19.17 -5.96 8.96
CA THR A 56 18.86 -5.78 7.54
C THR A 56 17.37 -6.02 7.27
N PRO A 57 16.85 -5.58 6.12
CA PRO A 57 15.50 -5.94 5.68
C PRO A 57 15.24 -7.45 5.63
N ALA A 58 16.28 -8.28 5.40
CA ALA A 58 16.12 -9.73 5.39
C ALA A 58 15.69 -10.28 6.75
N ASP A 59 16.16 -9.70 7.86
CA ASP A 59 15.79 -10.09 9.22
C ASP A 59 14.29 -9.88 9.50
N LEU A 60 13.65 -9.00 8.74
CA LEU A 60 12.21 -8.71 8.83
C LEU A 60 11.37 -9.55 7.85
N GLY A 61 11.98 -10.45 7.07
CA GLY A 61 11.27 -11.28 6.10
C GLY A 61 10.56 -10.48 5.00
N VAL A 62 11.12 -9.33 4.61
CA VAL A 62 10.42 -8.40 3.70
C VAL A 62 10.19 -8.97 2.30
N ILE A 63 11.14 -9.75 1.77
CA ILE A 63 11.01 -10.36 0.44
C ILE A 63 9.99 -11.51 0.45
N PRO A 64 10.01 -12.45 1.42
CA PRO A 64 8.94 -13.43 1.56
C PRO A 64 7.55 -12.80 1.72
N PHE A 65 7.42 -11.72 2.50
CA PHE A 65 6.16 -10.97 2.60
C PHE A 65 5.73 -10.38 1.26
N PHE A 66 6.67 -9.73 0.56
CA PHE A 66 6.44 -9.15 -0.75
C PHE A 66 5.99 -10.21 -1.77
N GLU A 67 6.59 -11.39 -1.79
CA GLU A 67 6.13 -12.53 -2.59
C GLU A 67 4.70 -12.94 -2.26
N GLY A 68 4.37 -13.00 -0.96
CA GLY A 68 3.00 -13.23 -0.49
C GLY A 68 2.02 -12.21 -1.07
N LEU A 69 2.38 -10.92 -1.10
CA LEU A 69 1.55 -9.89 -1.73
C LEU A 69 1.34 -10.12 -3.23
N LEU A 70 2.34 -10.63 -3.95
CA LEU A 70 2.21 -10.94 -5.38
C LEU A 70 1.32 -12.17 -5.64
N LEU A 71 1.32 -13.15 -4.74
CA LEU A 71 0.44 -14.32 -4.81
C LEU A 71 -1.02 -13.97 -4.50
N GLU A 72 -1.24 -13.13 -3.49
CA GLU A 72 -2.56 -12.65 -3.09
C GLU A 72 -3.18 -11.70 -4.14
N ALA A 73 -2.39 -11.17 -5.08
CA ALA A 73 -2.83 -10.22 -6.10
C ALA A 73 -3.91 -10.77 -7.07
N SER A 74 -4.20 -12.07 -7.06
CA SER A 74 -5.35 -12.63 -7.79
C SER A 74 -6.70 -12.06 -7.31
N GLY A 75 -6.82 -11.70 -6.03
CA GLY A 75 -8.00 -10.98 -5.51
C GLY A 75 -8.06 -9.50 -5.92
N GLU A 76 -6.96 -8.95 -6.45
CA GLU A 76 -6.93 -7.56 -6.92
C GLU A 76 -7.67 -7.41 -8.24
N ASP A 77 -7.62 -8.38 -9.16
CA ASP A 77 -8.30 -8.25 -10.46
C ASP A 77 -9.85 -8.10 -10.30
N ASP A 78 -10.47 -8.85 -9.40
CA ASP A 78 -11.90 -8.69 -9.06
C ASP A 78 -12.19 -7.33 -8.42
N LEU A 79 -11.28 -6.88 -7.55
CA LEU A 79 -11.39 -5.57 -6.92
C LEU A 79 -11.24 -4.45 -7.95
N LEU A 80 -10.32 -4.57 -8.92
CA LEU A 80 -10.10 -3.62 -10.01
C LEU A 80 -11.33 -3.53 -10.91
N ASN A 81 -11.94 -4.66 -11.25
CA ASN A 81 -13.21 -4.70 -11.98
C ASN A 81 -14.31 -3.96 -11.21
N ARG A 82 -14.40 -4.19 -9.89
CA ARG A 82 -15.36 -3.48 -9.04
C ARG A 82 -15.07 -1.98 -9.00
N TRP A 83 -13.82 -1.56 -8.90
CA TRP A 83 -13.43 -0.15 -8.93
C TRP A 83 -13.75 0.50 -10.27
N ALA A 84 -13.45 -0.15 -11.40
CA ALA A 84 -13.79 0.34 -12.73
C ALA A 84 -15.30 0.58 -12.86
N ALA A 85 -16.10 -0.37 -12.37
CA ALA A 85 -17.55 -0.23 -12.35
C ALA A 85 -18.00 0.94 -11.44
N VAL A 86 -17.39 1.15 -10.27
CA VAL A 86 -17.72 2.29 -9.36
C VAL A 86 -17.28 3.60 -9.98
N THR A 87 -16.18 3.63 -10.72
CA THR A 87 -15.73 4.85 -11.41
C THR A 87 -16.69 5.21 -12.54
N ALA A 88 -17.15 4.24 -13.32
CA ALA A 88 -18.12 4.44 -14.39
C ALA A 88 -19.53 4.78 -13.85
N ASN A 89 -19.93 4.16 -12.74
CA ASN A 89 -21.22 4.38 -12.10
C ASN A 89 -21.07 4.41 -10.56
N PRO A 90 -20.78 5.59 -9.96
CA PRO A 90 -20.51 5.70 -8.53
C PRO A 90 -21.66 5.28 -7.61
N LEU A 91 -22.88 5.15 -8.16
CA LEU A 91 -24.08 4.79 -7.42
C LEU A 91 -24.53 3.36 -7.64
N GLN A 92 -23.84 2.56 -8.47
CA GLN A 92 -24.30 1.22 -8.84
C GLN A 92 -24.55 0.27 -7.67
N PHE A 93 -23.84 0.46 -6.54
CA PHE A 93 -23.98 -0.35 -5.33
C PHE A 93 -24.77 0.36 -4.23
N CYS A 94 -25.42 1.49 -4.54
CA CYS A 94 -26.26 2.19 -3.59
C CYS A 94 -27.56 1.41 -3.37
N LEU A 95 -27.88 1.12 -2.11
CA LEU A 95 -29.06 0.34 -1.74
C LEU A 95 -30.33 1.20 -1.60
N LEU A 96 -30.24 2.52 -1.85
CA LEU A 96 -31.39 3.41 -1.75
C LEU A 96 -32.28 3.26 -3.00
N ASN A 97 -33.58 3.12 -2.78
CA ASN A 97 -34.56 2.99 -3.87
C ASN A 97 -34.69 4.28 -4.72
N ASP A 98 -34.51 5.45 -4.10
CA ASP A 98 -34.51 6.76 -4.78
C ASP A 98 -33.27 7.56 -4.42
N VAL A 99 -32.13 7.19 -5.03
CA VAL A 99 -30.87 7.90 -4.86
C VAL A 99 -30.97 9.35 -5.36
N THR A 100 -31.67 9.57 -6.47
CA THR A 100 -31.77 10.90 -7.09
C THR A 100 -32.49 11.88 -6.16
N GLY A 101 -33.64 11.51 -5.61
CA GLY A 101 -34.36 12.33 -4.63
C GLY A 101 -33.59 12.52 -3.33
N TRP A 102 -32.90 11.47 -2.85
CA TRP A 102 -32.04 11.57 -1.66
C TRP A 102 -30.89 12.58 -1.84
N ARG A 103 -30.28 12.64 -3.04
CA ARG A 103 -29.23 13.60 -3.39
C ARG A 103 -29.76 15.01 -3.55
N ALA A 104 -30.86 15.17 -4.28
CA ALA A 104 -31.50 16.46 -4.53
C ALA A 104 -31.92 17.14 -3.21
N SER A 105 -32.52 16.40 -2.28
CA SER A 105 -32.89 16.91 -0.95
C SER A 105 -31.71 17.39 -0.09
N ARG A 106 -30.47 17.05 -0.46
CA ARG A 106 -29.23 17.46 0.21
C ARG A 106 -28.39 18.46 -0.60
N GLY A 107 -28.91 18.96 -1.73
CA GLY A 107 -28.16 19.86 -2.62
C GLY A 107 -26.93 19.20 -3.27
N LEU A 108 -26.91 17.87 -3.36
CA LEU A 108 -25.82 17.14 -4.00
C LEU A 108 -26.04 17.05 -5.51
N ALA A 109 -24.95 17.15 -6.29
CA ALA A 109 -25.01 17.06 -7.76
C ALA A 109 -25.64 15.73 -8.22
N ASN A 110 -26.43 15.76 -9.30
CA ASN A 110 -27.09 14.55 -9.83
C ASN A 110 -26.12 13.56 -10.51
N SER A 111 -24.92 14.02 -10.84
CA SER A 111 -23.83 13.19 -11.37
C SER A 111 -22.69 13.12 -10.34
N PRO A 112 -22.67 12.13 -9.45
CA PRO A 112 -21.53 11.90 -8.58
C PRO A 112 -20.32 11.45 -9.40
N GLN A 113 -19.13 11.81 -8.92
CA GLN A 113 -17.86 11.35 -9.46
C GLN A 113 -17.13 10.53 -8.40
N SER A 114 -16.46 9.46 -8.81
CA SER A 114 -15.59 8.67 -7.93
C SER A 114 -14.21 9.33 -7.87
N GLY A 115 -13.77 9.69 -6.67
CA GLY A 115 -12.44 10.28 -6.44
C GLY A 115 -11.30 9.28 -6.28
N ILE A 116 -11.54 7.97 -6.45
CA ILE A 116 -10.52 6.94 -6.22
C ILE A 116 -9.47 6.90 -7.35
N GLY A 117 -9.87 7.13 -8.60
CA GLY A 117 -8.98 7.11 -9.76
C GLY A 117 -7.71 7.99 -9.63
N PRO A 118 -7.79 9.24 -9.16
CA PRO A 118 -6.61 10.11 -9.00
C PRO A 118 -5.75 9.82 -7.77
N SER A 119 -6.15 8.89 -6.89
CA SER A 119 -5.35 8.56 -5.70
C SER A 119 -4.36 7.43 -6.01
N ASN A 120 -3.14 7.79 -6.44
CA ASN A 120 -2.00 6.86 -6.64
C ASN A 120 -1.60 6.08 -5.38
N ASN A 121 -2.32 6.26 -4.27
CA ASN A 121 -2.13 5.56 -3.00
C ASN A 121 -2.85 4.19 -2.98
N VAL A 122 -3.93 4.04 -3.75
CA VAL A 122 -4.80 2.84 -3.67
C VAL A 122 -4.69 1.97 -4.93
N LEU A 123 -4.63 2.60 -6.11
CA LEU A 123 -4.60 1.90 -7.39
C LEU A 123 -3.24 2.14 -8.09
N ILE A 124 -2.65 1.06 -8.60
CA ILE A 124 -1.53 1.15 -9.53
C ILE A 124 -2.13 1.30 -10.92
N LEU A 125 -1.71 2.31 -11.68
CA LEU A 125 -2.20 2.56 -13.03
C LEU A 125 -1.16 2.12 -14.06
N ASP A 126 -1.62 1.61 -15.20
CA ASP A 126 -0.76 1.41 -16.37
C ASP A 126 -0.52 2.72 -17.14
N SER A 127 0.23 2.64 -18.25
CA SER A 127 0.52 3.77 -19.13
C SER A 127 -0.71 4.40 -19.79
N THR A 128 -1.84 3.70 -19.80
CA THR A 128 -3.12 4.17 -20.33
C THR A 128 -4.04 4.75 -19.24
N GLY A 129 -3.59 4.75 -17.98
CA GLY A 129 -4.35 5.22 -16.83
C GLY A 129 -5.34 4.18 -16.30
N HIS A 130 -5.25 2.91 -16.73
CA HIS A 130 -6.11 1.86 -16.24
C HIS A 130 -5.53 1.19 -14.98
N PRO A 131 -6.38 0.89 -13.98
CA PRO A 131 -5.94 0.15 -12.81
C PRO A 131 -5.43 -1.24 -13.17
N ILE A 132 -4.23 -1.59 -12.68
CA ILE A 132 -3.60 -2.90 -12.83
C ILE A 132 -3.25 -3.48 -11.46
N SER A 133 -3.16 -4.81 -11.40
CA SER A 133 -2.75 -5.51 -10.18
C SER A 133 -1.27 -5.29 -9.91
N ARG A 134 -0.88 -5.42 -8.64
CA ARG A 134 0.52 -5.35 -8.21
C ARG A 134 1.39 -6.35 -8.98
N ARG A 135 0.87 -7.57 -9.18
CA ARG A 135 1.54 -8.60 -9.95
C ARG A 135 1.84 -8.15 -11.39
N LYS A 136 0.83 -7.64 -12.11
CA LYS A 136 1.00 -7.15 -13.50
C LYS A 136 2.02 -6.01 -13.58
N PHE A 137 1.97 -5.08 -12.63
CA PHE A 137 2.93 -3.98 -12.55
C PHE A 137 4.37 -4.49 -12.45
N TYR A 138 4.63 -5.40 -11.52
CA TYR A 138 5.99 -5.88 -11.29
C TYR A 138 6.48 -6.89 -12.34
N GLU A 139 5.60 -7.73 -12.89
CA GLU A 139 5.96 -8.65 -13.99
C GLU A 139 6.60 -7.91 -15.17
N PHE A 140 6.12 -6.69 -15.47
CA PHE A 140 6.73 -5.82 -16.47
C PHE A 140 8.13 -5.29 -16.05
N CYS A 141 8.32 -5.03 -14.75
CA CYS A 141 9.53 -4.46 -14.18
C CYS A 141 10.70 -5.46 -14.07
N TRP A 142 10.42 -6.76 -13.91
CA TRP A 142 11.44 -7.79 -13.69
C TRP A 142 12.54 -7.85 -14.74
N PRO A 143 12.25 -7.96 -16.05
CA PRO A 143 13.31 -8.01 -17.06
C PRO A 143 14.14 -6.72 -17.08
N LEU A 144 13.54 -5.57 -16.81
CA LEU A 144 14.24 -4.28 -16.76
C LEU A 144 15.19 -4.22 -15.57
N LEU A 145 14.73 -4.59 -14.38
CA LEU A 145 15.57 -4.66 -13.18
C LEU A 145 16.75 -5.63 -13.38
N GLN A 146 16.48 -6.80 -13.94
CA GLN A 146 17.51 -7.80 -14.23
C GLN A 146 18.54 -7.27 -15.24
N ALA A 147 18.10 -6.55 -16.28
CA ALA A 147 19.00 -5.93 -17.26
C ALA A 147 19.91 -4.87 -16.62
N VAL A 148 19.35 -3.99 -15.78
CA VAL A 148 20.14 -2.98 -15.06
C VAL A 148 21.19 -3.65 -14.16
N VAL A 149 20.80 -4.65 -13.36
CA VAL A 149 21.75 -5.36 -12.49
C VAL A 149 22.82 -6.10 -13.30
N ALA A 150 22.43 -6.75 -14.41
CA ALA A 150 23.36 -7.45 -15.28
C ALA A 150 24.41 -6.49 -15.87
N ALA A 151 24.00 -5.29 -16.30
CA ALA A 151 24.92 -4.27 -16.79
C ALA A 151 25.88 -3.77 -15.69
N ARG A 152 25.37 -3.49 -14.48
CA ARG A 152 26.22 -3.08 -13.36
C ARG A 152 27.23 -4.16 -12.97
N LYS A 153 26.85 -5.43 -13.00
CA LYS A 153 27.75 -6.57 -12.76
C LYS A 153 28.93 -6.63 -13.74
N GLN A 154 28.80 -6.12 -14.96
CA GLN A 154 29.90 -6.08 -15.93
C GLN A 154 31.01 -5.10 -15.52
N THR A 155 30.68 -4.11 -14.69
CA THR A 155 31.62 -3.09 -14.22
C THR A 155 32.28 -3.43 -12.88
N GLY A 156 31.76 -4.43 -12.16
CA GLY A 156 32.28 -4.87 -10.86
C GLY A 156 31.17 -5.33 -9.91
N PRO A 157 31.48 -5.50 -8.60
CA PRO A 157 30.46 -5.73 -7.57
C PRO A 157 29.41 -4.62 -7.59
N VAL A 158 28.13 -4.99 -7.53
CA VAL A 158 27.03 -4.03 -7.58
C VAL A 158 26.91 -3.31 -6.24
N ASP A 159 27.08 -1.99 -6.25
CA ASP A 159 26.67 -1.13 -5.16
C ASP A 159 25.15 -0.91 -5.23
N TYR A 160 24.41 -1.66 -4.40
CA TYR A 160 22.95 -1.61 -4.40
C TYR A 160 22.38 -0.31 -3.82
N ALA A 161 23.14 0.44 -3.01
CA ALA A 161 22.70 1.74 -2.52
C ALA A 161 22.79 2.79 -3.64
N ALA A 162 23.90 2.80 -4.39
CA ALA A 162 24.05 3.65 -5.57
C ALA A 162 23.03 3.28 -6.66
N LEU A 163 22.84 1.99 -6.92
CA LEU A 163 21.83 1.50 -7.87
C LEU A 163 20.41 1.93 -7.46
N ALA A 164 20.06 1.81 -6.18
CA ALA A 164 18.76 2.26 -5.68
C ALA A 164 18.53 3.75 -5.94
N ASN A 165 19.55 4.58 -5.71
CA ASN A 165 19.49 6.01 -6.01
C ASN A 165 19.35 6.30 -7.51
N ASP A 166 20.12 5.60 -8.35
CA ASP A 166 20.04 5.75 -9.81
C ASP A 166 18.65 5.38 -10.34
N LEU A 167 18.06 4.30 -9.82
CA LEU A 167 16.69 3.90 -10.17
C LEU A 167 15.66 4.91 -9.64
N ALA A 168 15.83 5.41 -8.40
CA ALA A 168 14.93 6.40 -7.81
C ALA A 168 14.92 7.75 -8.55
N THR A 169 16.00 8.07 -9.27
CA THR A 169 16.22 9.34 -9.97
C THR A 169 16.19 9.20 -11.49
N ASP A 170 15.76 8.05 -12.01
CA ASP A 170 15.68 7.74 -13.45
C ASP A 170 17.02 7.96 -14.20
N GLN A 171 18.13 7.63 -13.54
CA GLN A 171 19.50 7.68 -14.08
C GLN A 171 20.04 6.30 -14.49
N ALA A 172 19.28 5.21 -14.28
CA ALA A 172 19.66 3.88 -14.74
C ALA A 172 19.44 3.77 -16.26
N THR A 173 20.50 3.93 -17.05
CA THR A 173 20.43 3.97 -18.52
C THR A 173 19.83 2.72 -19.18
N GLU A 174 19.97 1.57 -18.53
CA GLU A 174 19.43 0.28 -18.98
C GLU A 174 17.93 0.12 -18.68
N TRP A 175 17.34 1.07 -17.96
CA TRP A 175 15.91 1.25 -17.82
C TRP A 175 15.49 2.48 -18.64
N PRO A 176 15.13 2.32 -19.94
CA PRO A 176 14.79 3.45 -20.79
C PRO A 176 13.70 4.34 -20.17
N ASN A 177 13.93 5.65 -20.14
CA ASN A 177 12.96 6.63 -19.64
C ASN A 177 11.66 6.68 -20.47
N SER A 178 11.66 6.07 -21.66
CA SER A 178 10.46 5.87 -22.47
C SER A 178 9.57 4.74 -21.97
N ASN A 179 10.06 3.85 -21.11
CA ASN A 179 9.28 2.76 -20.55
C ASN A 179 8.34 3.29 -19.48
N THR A 180 7.14 2.71 -19.43
CA THR A 180 6.19 2.92 -18.36
C THR A 180 5.90 1.58 -17.71
N PRO A 181 6.14 1.41 -16.40
CA PRO A 181 6.60 2.42 -15.43
C PRO A 181 8.08 2.83 -15.59
N SER A 182 8.40 4.05 -15.15
CA SER A 182 9.78 4.51 -14.95
C SER A 182 10.44 3.74 -13.80
N SER A 183 11.78 3.77 -13.74
CA SER A 183 12.53 3.16 -12.63
C SER A 183 12.16 3.79 -11.28
N SER A 184 11.90 5.09 -11.25
CA SER A 184 11.50 5.82 -10.04
C SER A 184 10.12 5.42 -9.54
N ALA A 185 9.17 5.16 -10.45
CA ALA A 185 7.86 4.63 -10.12
C ALA A 185 7.94 3.20 -9.56
N PHE A 186 8.80 2.36 -10.14
CA PHE A 186 9.12 1.04 -9.58
C PHE A 186 9.68 1.16 -8.16
N ILE A 187 10.71 1.98 -7.93
CA ILE A 187 11.33 2.14 -6.59
C ILE A 187 10.31 2.68 -5.59
N THR A 188 9.54 3.69 -5.96
CA THR A 188 8.52 4.27 -5.08
C THR A 188 7.52 3.19 -4.64
N ARG A 189 7.04 2.38 -5.59
CA ARG A 189 6.08 1.33 -5.26
C ARG A 189 6.71 0.22 -4.42
N PHE A 190 7.93 -0.19 -4.76
CA PHE A 190 8.67 -1.20 -4.03
C PHE A 190 8.93 -0.77 -2.58
N VAL A 191 9.38 0.46 -2.36
CA VAL A 191 9.55 1.05 -1.01
C VAL A 191 8.24 1.02 -0.23
N CYS A 192 7.12 1.44 -0.82
CA CYS A 192 5.82 1.37 -0.17
C CYS A 192 5.46 -0.07 0.23
N ASP A 193 5.56 -1.04 -0.68
CA ASP A 193 5.21 -2.44 -0.38
C ASP A 193 6.16 -3.06 0.67
N LEU A 194 7.45 -2.70 0.68
CA LEU A 194 8.41 -3.13 1.70
C LEU A 194 8.12 -2.49 3.06
N LEU A 195 7.76 -1.21 3.11
CA LEU A 195 7.38 -0.54 4.37
C LEU A 195 6.14 -1.18 5.01
N TYR A 196 5.20 -1.68 4.21
CA TYR A 196 4.06 -2.47 4.72
C TYR A 196 4.54 -3.73 5.46
N ALA A 197 5.57 -4.40 4.94
CA ALA A 197 6.20 -5.55 5.58
C ALA A 197 6.89 -5.14 6.89
N MET A 198 7.71 -4.10 6.82
CA MET A 198 8.58 -3.70 7.92
C MET A 198 7.81 -3.11 9.12
N LEU A 199 6.68 -2.44 8.88
CA LEU A 199 5.83 -1.86 9.94
C LEU A 199 4.91 -2.89 10.62
N GLY A 200 5.27 -4.17 10.56
CA GLY A 200 4.68 -5.24 11.37
C GLY A 200 3.25 -5.62 11.01
N MET A 201 2.76 -5.26 9.81
CA MET A 201 1.36 -5.49 9.47
C MET A 201 1.02 -6.92 9.05
N ARG A 202 2.02 -7.75 8.73
CA ARG A 202 1.86 -9.17 8.33
C ARG A 202 3.21 -9.87 8.04
N ASN A 203 4.31 -9.41 8.64
CA ASN A 203 5.61 -10.01 8.32
C ASN A 203 5.65 -11.48 8.80
N PRO A 204 6.37 -12.38 8.10
CA PRO A 204 6.36 -13.81 8.40
C PRO A 204 7.39 -14.23 9.46
N VAL A 205 8.13 -13.29 10.07
CA VAL A 205 9.17 -13.63 11.04
C VAL A 205 8.60 -13.70 12.45
N ASP A 206 9.25 -14.49 13.30
CA ASP A 206 8.81 -14.70 14.68
C ASP A 206 9.10 -13.50 15.59
N ARG A 207 8.40 -13.47 16.73
CA ARG A 207 8.70 -12.54 17.82
C ARG A 207 10.07 -12.90 18.46
N PRO A 208 10.87 -11.91 18.89
CA PRO A 208 10.56 -10.48 18.91
C PRO A 208 10.94 -9.74 17.60
N MET A 209 11.59 -10.41 16.64
CA MET A 209 12.11 -9.78 15.41
C MET A 209 11.01 -9.10 14.59
N GLN A 210 9.80 -9.66 14.58
CA GLN A 210 8.62 -9.07 13.93
C GLN A 210 8.34 -7.61 14.31
N TYR A 211 8.68 -7.20 15.54
CA TYR A 211 8.41 -5.86 16.04
C TYR A 211 9.66 -4.99 16.12
N ALA A 212 10.80 -5.45 15.62
CA ALA A 212 12.07 -4.74 15.71
C ALA A 212 11.94 -3.29 15.21
N LEU A 213 11.41 -3.08 14.00
CA LEU A 213 11.27 -1.73 13.46
C LEU A 213 10.29 -0.86 14.27
N LEU A 214 9.17 -1.43 14.73
CA LEU A 214 8.21 -0.69 15.54
C LEU A 214 8.80 -0.28 16.89
N ALA A 215 9.56 -1.18 17.53
CA ALA A 215 10.30 -0.87 18.74
C ALA A 215 11.30 0.28 18.50
N GLU A 216 12.04 0.27 17.39
CA GLU A 216 12.98 1.32 17.00
C GLU A 216 12.32 2.66 16.66
N LEU A 217 11.04 2.66 16.31
CA LEU A 217 10.25 3.87 16.10
C LEU A 217 9.65 4.41 17.40
N GLY A 218 9.80 3.70 18.53
CA GLY A 218 9.06 4.01 19.76
C GLY A 218 7.56 3.71 19.64
N GLU A 219 7.17 3.06 18.55
CA GLU A 219 5.80 2.66 18.25
C GLU A 219 5.51 1.33 18.93
N PHE A 220 5.32 1.38 20.24
CA PHE A 220 4.62 0.32 20.94
C PHE A 220 3.14 0.49 20.66
N ARG A 221 2.65 0.05 19.49
CA ARG A 221 1.20 -0.16 19.33
C ARG A 221 0.77 -0.96 20.56
N ARG A 222 0.02 -0.31 21.45
CA ARG A 222 -0.05 -0.68 22.88
C ARG A 222 -0.20 -2.18 23.04
N THR A 223 0.63 -2.79 23.88
CA THR A 223 0.41 -4.14 24.39
C THR A 223 -1.04 -4.21 24.86
N GLY A 224 -1.89 -4.93 24.10
CA GLY A 224 -3.35 -4.98 24.33
C GLY A 224 -4.25 -4.45 23.22
N ASN A 225 -3.74 -3.89 22.12
CA ASN A 225 -4.53 -3.56 20.93
C ASN A 225 -4.04 -4.37 19.72
N GLY A 226 -4.04 -5.69 19.86
CA GLY A 226 -3.96 -6.60 18.73
C GLY A 226 -5.29 -6.53 17.99
N TYR A 227 -5.39 -5.66 16.98
CA TYR A 227 -6.45 -5.78 15.99
C TYR A 227 -6.16 -7.02 15.16
N GLU A 228 -6.71 -8.15 15.58
CA GLU A 228 -6.65 -9.41 14.85
C GLU A 228 -7.73 -9.43 13.76
N PRO A 229 -7.61 -10.29 12.74
CA PRO A 229 -8.67 -10.50 11.75
C PRO A 229 -10.05 -10.81 12.37
N LYS A 230 -10.04 -11.41 13.57
CA LYS A 230 -11.25 -11.67 14.37
C LYS A 230 -11.95 -10.37 14.79
N ASP A 231 -11.21 -9.35 15.21
CA ASP A 231 -11.81 -8.07 15.61
C ASP A 231 -12.52 -7.39 14.44
N ALA A 232 -11.96 -7.49 13.22
CA ALA A 232 -12.63 -6.99 12.02
C ALA A 232 -13.93 -7.75 11.74
N ALA A 233 -13.94 -9.08 11.87
CA ALA A 233 -15.13 -9.91 11.69
C ALA A 233 -16.22 -9.59 12.75
N ASP A 234 -15.81 -9.37 14.00
CA ASP A 234 -16.71 -9.02 15.10
C ASP A 234 -17.32 -7.62 14.87
N ARG A 235 -16.52 -6.65 14.38
CA ARG A 235 -17.01 -5.31 14.02
C ARG A 235 -17.97 -5.33 12.84
N VAL A 236 -17.72 -6.14 11.81
CA VAL A 236 -18.65 -6.33 10.68
C VAL A 236 -19.97 -6.93 11.16
N THR A 237 -19.91 -7.90 12.07
CA THR A 237 -21.09 -8.52 12.67
C THR A 237 -21.89 -7.50 13.49
N GLN A 238 -21.21 -6.68 14.30
CA GLN A 238 -21.82 -5.62 15.09
C GLN A 238 -22.48 -4.56 14.20
N LEU A 239 -21.84 -4.16 13.10
CA LEU A 239 -22.41 -3.23 12.13
C LEU A 239 -23.66 -3.80 11.46
N ARG A 240 -23.64 -5.07 11.04
CA ARG A 240 -24.81 -5.75 10.46
C ARG A 240 -25.99 -5.76 11.44
N LYS A 241 -25.72 -6.05 12.71
CA LYS A 241 -26.73 -6.03 13.77
C LYS A 241 -27.36 -4.64 13.94
N LEU A 242 -26.53 -3.59 13.97
CA LEU A 242 -27.02 -2.22 14.04
C LEU A 242 -27.90 -1.88 12.83
N LEU A 243 -27.47 -2.23 11.62
CA LEU A 243 -28.26 -1.98 10.40
C LEU A 243 -29.61 -2.70 10.39
N THR A 244 -29.71 -3.89 10.99
CA THR A 244 -31.00 -4.59 11.16
C THR A 244 -31.87 -3.98 12.27
N GLU A 245 -31.26 -3.33 13.26
CA GLU A 245 -31.96 -2.70 14.39
C GLU A 245 -32.37 -1.24 14.11
N VAL A 246 -31.79 -0.59 13.09
CA VAL A 246 -32.29 0.69 12.57
C VAL A 246 -33.67 0.45 11.94
N LYS A 247 -34.71 0.63 12.75
CA LYS A 247 -36.08 0.80 12.25
C LYS A 247 -36.13 2.04 11.35
N PRO A 248 -36.94 2.04 10.27
CA PRO A 248 -37.15 3.24 9.49
C PRO A 248 -37.62 4.35 10.44
N THR A 249 -36.88 5.46 10.45
CA THR A 249 -37.26 6.64 11.22
C THR A 249 -38.67 7.02 10.81
N PRO A 250 -39.63 7.22 11.74
CA PRO A 250 -40.90 7.82 11.37
C PRO A 250 -40.61 9.14 10.64
N PRO A 251 -41.38 9.49 9.60
CA PRO A 251 -41.10 10.68 8.81
C PRO A 251 -40.92 11.87 9.74
N SER A 252 -39.79 12.57 9.61
CA SER A 252 -39.59 13.81 10.36
C SER A 252 -40.79 14.72 10.10
N PRO A 253 -41.37 15.34 11.15
CA PRO A 253 -42.36 16.38 10.94
C PRO A 253 -41.77 17.41 9.98
N ALA A 254 -42.58 17.86 9.01
CA ALA A 254 -42.16 18.76 7.96
C ALA A 254 -41.32 19.89 8.57
N ALA A 255 -40.05 19.99 8.16
CA ALA A 255 -39.17 21.03 8.62
C ALA A 255 -39.84 22.38 8.29
N ALA A 256 -40.07 23.21 9.31
CA ALA A 256 -40.37 24.60 9.08
C ALA A 256 -39.23 25.20 8.22
N PRO A 257 -39.50 26.12 7.29
CA PRO A 257 -38.45 26.72 6.48
C PRO A 257 -37.55 27.59 7.40
N VAL A 258 -36.38 27.07 7.79
CA VAL A 258 -35.44 27.78 8.69
C VAL A 258 -34.36 28.56 7.93
N HIS A 259 -34.37 28.62 6.60
CA HIS A 259 -33.43 29.48 5.87
C HIS A 259 -34.12 30.34 4.81
N PRO A 260 -33.90 31.67 4.82
CA PRO A 260 -34.13 32.47 3.62
C PRO A 260 -33.22 31.94 2.50
N PRO A 261 -33.62 32.08 1.22
CA PRO A 261 -32.84 31.61 0.09
C PRO A 261 -31.44 32.24 0.14
N VAL A 262 -30.42 31.40 0.28
CA VAL A 262 -29.03 31.84 0.16
C VAL A 262 -28.85 32.23 -1.30
N GLY A 263 -28.72 33.54 -1.55
CA GLY A 263 -28.50 34.09 -2.87
C GLY A 263 -27.29 33.44 -3.53
N SER A 264 -27.45 33.10 -4.81
CA SER A 264 -26.34 32.71 -5.68
C SER A 264 -25.21 33.76 -5.62
N PRO A 265 -23.93 33.36 -5.78
CA PRO A 265 -22.84 34.32 -5.92
C PRO A 265 -23.13 35.29 -7.08
N PRO A 266 -22.76 36.58 -6.97
CA PRO A 266 -22.96 37.52 -8.06
C PRO A 266 -22.13 37.08 -9.28
N HIS A 267 -22.83 36.85 -10.39
CA HIS A 267 -22.22 36.92 -11.72
C HIS A 267 -22.16 38.40 -12.12
N ASP A 268 -21.01 39.02 -12.01
CA ASP A 268 -20.62 40.17 -12.84
C ASP A 268 -19.45 39.68 -13.71
N LYS A 269 -19.66 39.47 -15.03
CA LYS A 269 -19.71 40.45 -16.12
C LYS A 269 -18.41 41.23 -16.31
N SER A 270 -17.57 40.69 -17.18
CA SER A 270 -17.03 41.38 -18.36
C SER A 270 -16.52 40.35 -19.34
#